data_AF-A0A133PEF7-F1
#
_entry.id   AF-A0A133PEF7-F1
#
_cell.length_a   1.000
_cell.length_b   1.000
_cell.length_c   1.000
_cell.angle_alpha   90.00
_cell.angle_beta   90.00
_cell.angle_gamma   90.00
#
_symmetry.space_group_name_H-M   'P 1'
#
loop_
_entity.id
_entity.type
_entity.pdbx_description
1 polymer ?
#
loop_
_entity_poly.entity_id
_entity_poly.type
_entity_poly.pdbx_seq_one_letter_code
_entity_poly.pdbx_strand_id
1 'polypeptide(L)'
;MDTSTDESKEAQVSRLLKEADKKKEEIKEEVKVEEQVVINDKGEEVAVEEEQIVVEQDKKSHKGMTRGEIMEYEMTRISDEMNALQADVQQYQEKKAQLKAYQEKLEKLEKLNNAGLR
;
A
#
# COMPACT_ATOMS: atom_id res chain seq x y z
N MET A 1 -19.82 7.41 -30.73
CA MET A 1 -19.22 8.72 -30.44
C MET A 1 -17.99 8.43 -29.61
N ASP A 2 -16.82 8.47 -30.24
CA ASP A 2 -15.53 8.28 -29.58
C ASP A 2 -15.20 9.54 -28.78
N THR A 3 -15.43 9.50 -27.46
CA THR A 3 -14.89 10.52 -26.55
C THR A 3 -13.45 10.14 -26.21
N SER A 4 -12.57 10.18 -27.20
CA SER A 4 -11.13 10.25 -26.94
C SER A 4 -10.87 11.66 -26.41
N THR A 5 -10.95 11.81 -25.09
CA THR A 5 -10.38 12.96 -24.40
C THR A 5 -8.88 12.90 -24.66
N ASP A 6 -8.43 13.69 -25.62
CA ASP A 6 -7.02 13.96 -25.91
C ASP A 6 -6.47 14.87 -24.79
N GLU A 7 -6.53 14.38 -23.55
CA GLU A 7 -5.85 15.00 -22.42
C GLU A 7 -4.36 14.73 -22.58
N SER A 8 -3.55 15.79 -22.55
CA SER A 8 -2.10 15.66 -22.44
C SER A 8 -1.76 14.76 -21.27
N LYS A 9 -0.72 13.93 -21.40
CA LYS A 9 -0.23 13.03 -20.33
C LYS A 9 -0.04 13.77 -19.00
N GLU A 10 0.35 15.03 -19.07
CA GLU A 10 0.58 15.89 -17.92
C GLU A 10 -0.71 16.31 -17.20
N ALA A 11 -1.79 16.56 -17.98
CA ALA A 11 -3.12 16.82 -17.46
C ALA A 11 -3.72 15.55 -16.81
N GLN A 12 -3.49 14.39 -17.44
CA GLN A 12 -3.93 13.10 -16.92
C GLN A 12 -3.25 12.76 -15.58
N VAL A 13 -1.93 12.99 -15.46
CA VAL A 13 -1.18 12.79 -14.21
C VAL A 13 -1.66 13.74 -13.11
N SER A 14 -1.88 15.02 -13.42
CA SER A 14 -2.36 16.01 -12.46
C SER A 14 -3.76 15.69 -11.93
N ARG A 15 -4.63 15.14 -12.78
CA ARG A 15 -5.95 14.67 -12.38
C ARG A 15 -5.87 13.44 -11.48
N LEU A 16 -5.05 12.46 -11.85
CA LEU A 16 -4.84 11.25 -11.05
C LEU A 16 -4.27 11.56 -9.66
N LEU A 17 -3.33 12.51 -9.57
CA LEU A 17 -2.78 12.99 -8.29
C LEU A 17 -3.88 13.61 -7.42
N LYS A 18 -4.70 14.50 -7.98
CA LYS A 18 -5.84 15.09 -7.25
C LYS A 18 -6.88 14.06 -6.80
N GLU A 19 -7.18 13.08 -7.65
CA GLU A 19 -8.10 12.00 -7.30
C GLU A 19 -7.50 11.10 -6.20
N ALA A 20 -6.19 10.86 -6.20
CA ALA A 20 -5.49 10.13 -5.16
C ALA A 20 -5.48 10.89 -3.82
N ASP A 21 -5.16 12.19 -3.84
CA ASP A 21 -5.18 13.06 -2.65
C ASP A 21 -6.58 13.12 -2.03
N LYS A 22 -7.61 13.27 -2.87
CA LYS A 22 -9.00 13.28 -2.41
C LYS A 22 -9.41 11.93 -1.82
N LYS A 23 -8.96 10.82 -2.41
CA LYS A 23 -9.24 9.48 -1.89
C LYS A 23 -8.52 9.22 -0.57
N LYS A 24 -7.32 9.77 -0.39
CA LYS A 24 -6.58 9.79 0.89
C LYS A 24 -7.25 10.66 1.96
N GLU A 25 -8.08 11.63 1.57
CA GLU A 25 -8.83 12.48 2.50
C GLU A 25 -10.22 11.88 2.85
N GLU A 26 -10.90 11.23 1.91
CA GLU A 26 -12.16 10.50 2.12
C GLU A 26 -11.98 9.25 2.98
N ILE A 27 -10.82 8.60 2.88
CA ILE A 27 -10.40 7.53 3.76
C ILE A 27 -9.61 8.20 4.89
N LYS A 28 -10.16 8.33 6.10
CA LYS A 28 -9.42 8.78 7.30
C LYS A 28 -8.37 7.75 7.71
N GLU A 29 -7.38 7.57 6.87
CA GLU A 29 -6.21 6.73 7.09
C GLU A 29 -5.07 7.67 7.48
N GLU A 30 -4.69 7.65 8.77
CA GLU A 30 -3.45 8.28 9.18
C GLU A 30 -2.29 7.46 8.62
N VAL A 31 -1.66 7.96 7.56
CA VAL A 31 -0.39 7.42 7.06
C VAL A 31 0.71 7.89 8.00
N LYS A 32 1.18 7.01 8.88
CA LYS A 32 2.41 7.23 9.65
C LYS A 32 3.56 6.72 8.81
N VAL A 33 4.46 7.63 8.45
CA VAL A 33 5.74 7.27 7.81
C VAL A 33 6.71 6.98 8.94
N GLU A 34 7.01 5.71 9.15
CA GLU A 34 8.10 5.31 10.05
C GLU A 34 9.35 5.03 9.19
N GLU A 35 10.44 5.75 9.45
CA GLU A 35 11.75 5.40 8.91
C GLU A 35 12.25 4.15 9.62
N GLN A 36 12.34 3.05 8.89
CA GLN A 36 12.92 1.80 9.39
C GLN A 36 14.25 1.54 8.69
N VAL A 37 15.30 1.27 9.47
CA VAL A 37 16.60 0.88 8.93
C VAL A 37 16.59 -0.64 8.71
N VAL A 38 16.64 -1.05 7.45
CA VAL A 38 16.69 -2.46 7.05
C VAL A 38 18.06 -2.78 6.46
N ILE A 39 18.60 -3.93 6.84
CA ILE A 39 19.89 -4.40 6.32
C ILE A 39 19.64 -5.12 4.99
N ASN A 40 20.25 -4.64 3.91
CA ASN A 40 20.13 -5.27 2.60
C ASN A 40 20.94 -6.59 2.52
N ASP A 41 20.75 -7.35 1.45
CA ASP A 41 21.44 -8.65 1.23
C ASP A 41 22.98 -8.53 1.14
N LYS A 42 23.52 -7.31 1.09
CA LYS A 42 24.95 -6.99 1.09
C LYS A 42 25.47 -6.52 2.45
N GLY A 43 24.62 -6.46 3.47
CA GLY A 43 24.97 -6.04 4.84
C GLY A 43 24.98 -4.53 5.05
N GLU A 44 24.45 -3.73 4.11
CA GLU A 44 24.37 -2.27 4.25
C GLU A 44 23.04 -1.87 4.89
N GLU A 45 23.10 -0.91 5.81
CA GLU A 45 21.93 -0.29 6.43
C GLU A 45 21.27 0.68 5.44
N VAL A 46 20.04 0.38 5.04
CA VAL A 46 19.23 1.21 4.15
C VAL A 46 18.01 1.72 4.94
N ALA A 47 17.85 3.04 5.00
CA ALA A 47 16.63 3.64 5.53
C ALA A 47 15.50 3.44 4.50
N VAL A 48 14.41 2.81 4.94
CA VAL A 48 13.20 2.62 4.16
C VAL A 48 12.07 3.34 4.87
N GLU A 49 11.46 4.29 4.17
CA GLU A 49 10.21 4.92 4.60
C GLU A 49 9.08 3.93 4.32
N GLU A 50 8.57 3.29 5.37
CA GLU A 50 7.40 2.42 5.26
C GLU A 50 6.17 3.24 5.64
N GLU A 51 5.30 3.50 4.67
CA GLU A 51 3.99 4.09 4.91
C GLU A 51 3.12 3.04 5.62
N GLN A 52 2.98 3.16 6.94
CA GLN A 52 1.99 2.41 7.69
C GLN A 52 0.66 3.16 7.71
N ILE A 53 -0.33 2.53 7.11
CA ILE A 53 -1.71 2.96 7.21
C ILE A 53 -2.22 2.56 8.59
N VAL A 54 -2.35 3.52 9.51
CA VAL A 54 -2.96 3.27 10.82
C VAL A 54 -4.45 3.60 10.71
N VAL A 55 -5.26 2.56 10.60
CA VAL A 55 -6.72 2.70 10.74
C VAL A 55 -7.03 2.79 12.23
N GLU A 56 -7.07 3.99 12.79
CA GLU A 56 -7.66 4.22 14.12
C GLU A 56 -9.17 3.93 14.03
N GLN A 57 -9.57 2.69 14.34
CA GLN A 57 -10.97 2.38 14.55
C GLN A 57 -11.40 2.93 15.92
N ASP A 58 -12.15 4.03 15.92
CA ASP A 58 -12.85 4.54 17.09
C ASP A 58 -13.75 3.44 17.68
N LYS A 59 -13.27 2.77 18.73
CA LYS A 59 -14.00 1.65 19.35
C LYS A 59 -15.24 2.17 20.06
N LYS A 60 -16.41 1.65 19.69
CA LYS A 60 -17.67 1.96 20.36
C LYS A 60 -17.59 1.54 21.84
N SER A 61 -18.06 2.40 22.74
CA SER A 61 -18.15 2.07 24.15
C SER A 61 -19.15 0.93 24.39
N HIS A 62 -18.76 -0.05 25.21
CA HIS A 62 -19.64 -1.14 25.67
C HIS A 62 -20.61 -0.74 26.79
N LYS A 63 -20.60 0.54 27.21
CA LYS A 63 -21.45 1.00 28.32
C LYS A 63 -22.93 0.82 27.97
N GLY A 64 -23.65 0.07 28.79
CA GLY A 64 -25.08 -0.19 28.62
C GLY A 64 -25.42 -1.36 27.69
N MET A 65 -24.42 -2.03 27.10
CA MET A 65 -24.63 -3.23 26.29
C MET A 65 -24.68 -4.49 27.15
N THR A 66 -25.50 -5.45 26.71
CA THR A 66 -25.51 -6.80 27.25
C THR A 66 -24.30 -7.59 26.75
N ARG A 67 -23.99 -8.70 27.43
CA ARG A 67 -22.87 -9.56 27.04
C ARG A 67 -23.02 -10.14 25.62
N GLY A 68 -24.24 -10.44 25.18
CA GLY A 68 -24.51 -10.93 23.83
C GLY A 68 -24.24 -9.86 22.77
N GLU A 69 -24.68 -8.63 23.00
CA GLU A 69 -24.45 -7.50 22.09
C GLU A 69 -22.97 -7.14 21.98
N ILE A 70 -22.23 -7.20 23.10
CA ILE A 70 -20.77 -7.01 23.10
C ILE A 70 -20.09 -8.09 22.25
N MET A 71 -20.49 -9.35 22.40
CA MET A 71 -19.93 -10.45 21.62
C MET A 71 -20.18 -10.26 20.11
N GLU A 72 -21.41 -9.91 19.72
CA GLU A 72 -21.75 -9.70 18.31
C GLU A 72 -20.97 -8.52 17.70
N TYR A 73 -20.86 -7.41 18.44
CA TYR A 73 -20.06 -6.25 18.04
C TYR A 73 -18.59 -6.62 17.86
N GLU A 74 -17.98 -7.28 18.85
CA GLU A 74 -16.56 -7.64 18.78
C GLU A 74 -16.27 -8.68 17.71
N MET A 75 -17.15 -9.67 17.52
CA MET A 75 -17.03 -10.64 16.44
C MET A 75 -17.03 -9.97 15.06
N THR A 76 -17.94 -9.01 14.86
CA THR A 76 -18.02 -8.26 13.60
C THR A 76 -16.76 -7.41 13.40
N ARG A 77 -16.36 -6.64 14.41
CA ARG A 77 -15.15 -5.81 14.37
C ARG A 77 -13.89 -6.63 14.05
N ILE A 78 -13.71 -7.75 14.74
CA ILE A 78 -12.55 -8.64 14.52
C ILE A 78 -12.60 -9.24 13.10
N SER A 79 -13.78 -9.61 12.61
CA SER A 79 -13.92 -10.11 11.24
C SER A 79 -13.54 -9.05 10.21
N ASP A 80 -13.95 -7.80 10.41
CA ASP A 80 -13.61 -6.70 9.52
C ASP A 80 -12.10 -6.39 9.55
N GLU A 81 -11.48 -6.39 10.74
CA GLU A 81 -10.03 -6.25 10.91
C GLU A 81 -9.25 -7.38 10.23
N MET A 82 -9.72 -8.63 10.34
CA MET A 82 -9.11 -9.77 9.65
C MET A 82 -9.21 -9.66 8.13
N ASN A 83 -10.36 -9.20 7.62
CA ASN A 83 -10.54 -9.00 6.18
C ASN A 83 -9.63 -7.91 5.64
N ALA A 84 -9.48 -6.79 6.36
CA ALA A 84 -8.54 -5.73 6.00
C ALA A 84 -7.10 -6.24 5.98
N LEU A 85 -6.68 -6.94 7.04
CA LEU A 85 -5.34 -7.54 7.12
C LEU A 85 -5.08 -8.52 5.98
N GLN A 86 -6.07 -9.30 5.57
CA GLN A 86 -5.94 -10.22 4.44
C GLN A 86 -5.71 -9.47 3.12
N ALA A 87 -6.39 -8.34 2.91
CA ALA A 87 -6.17 -7.50 1.74
C ALA A 87 -4.76 -6.93 1.72
N ASP A 88 -4.24 -6.47 2.86
CA ASP A 88 -2.88 -5.94 2.99
C ASP A 88 -1.83 -7.01 2.68
N VAL A 89 -2.02 -8.22 3.21
CA VAL A 89 -1.13 -9.36 2.92
C VAL A 89 -1.13 -9.67 1.41
N GLN A 90 -2.28 -9.63 0.75
CA GLN A 90 -2.36 -9.85 -0.70
C GLN A 90 -1.59 -8.77 -1.47
N GLN A 91 -1.81 -7.49 -1.14
CA GLN A 91 -1.10 -6.39 -1.77
C GLN A 91 0.42 -6.50 -1.56
N TYR A 92 0.87 -6.89 -0.37
CA TYR A 92 2.29 -7.10 -0.10
C TYR A 92 2.88 -8.21 -0.98
N GLN A 93 2.18 -9.34 -1.15
CA GLN A 93 2.63 -10.41 -2.03
C GLN A 93 2.71 -9.96 -3.50
N GLU A 94 1.75 -9.17 -3.97
CA GLU A 94 1.76 -8.62 -5.33
C GLU A 94 2.94 -7.66 -5.54
N LYS A 95 3.15 -6.71 -4.62
CA LYS A 95 4.29 -5.78 -4.67
C LYS A 95 5.63 -6.53 -4.64
N LYS A 96 5.74 -7.57 -3.82
CA LYS A 96 6.92 -8.44 -3.75
C LYS A 96 7.19 -9.14 -5.09
N ALA A 97 6.15 -9.67 -5.73
CA ALA A 97 6.28 -10.30 -7.05
C ALA A 97 6.71 -9.29 -8.13
N GLN A 98 6.14 -8.09 -8.12
CA GLN A 98 6.53 -7.01 -9.03
C GLN A 98 7.99 -6.60 -8.83
N LEU A 99 8.44 -6.43 -7.58
CA LEU A 99 9.83 -6.08 -7.27
C LEU A 99 10.80 -7.13 -7.82
N LYS A 100 10.49 -8.41 -7.64
CA LYS A 100 11.31 -9.50 -8.20
C LYS A 100 11.38 -9.45 -9.72
N ALA A 101 10.27 -9.18 -10.40
CA ALA A 101 10.24 -9.05 -11.85
C ALA A 101 11.09 -7.86 -12.34
N TYR A 102 11.07 -6.73 -11.61
CA TYR A 102 11.93 -5.59 -11.91
C TYR A 102 13.42 -5.91 -11.72
N GLN A 103 13.78 -6.61 -10.64
CA GLN A 103 15.15 -7.05 -10.40
C GLN A 103 15.68 -7.94 -11.53
N GLU A 104 14.89 -8.94 -11.96
CA GLU A 104 15.27 -9.81 -13.09
C GLU A 104 15.43 -9.04 -14.41
N LYS A 105 14.58 -8.03 -14.65
CA LYS A 105 14.69 -7.19 -15.84
C LYS A 105 15.94 -6.32 -15.81
N LEU A 106 16.27 -5.76 -14.64
CA LEU A 106 17.46 -4.94 -14.43
C LEU A 106 18.74 -5.77 -14.64
N GLU A 107 18.81 -6.98 -14.08
CA GLU A 107 19.96 -7.89 -14.27
C GLU A 107 20.17 -8.26 -15.76
N LYS A 108 19.08 -8.49 -16.50
CA LYS A 108 19.16 -8.74 -17.95
C LYS A 108 19.71 -7.54 -18.72
N LEU A 109 19.26 -6.34 -18.38
CA LEU A 109 19.75 -5.10 -19.00
C LEU A 109 21.22 -4.87 -18.69
N GLU A 110 21.67 -5.10 -17.46
CA GLU A 110 23.08 -5.01 -17.06
C GLU A 110 23.95 -6.00 -17.85
N LYS A 111 23.51 -7.25 -18.01
CA LYS A 111 24.22 -8.26 -18.82
C LYS A 111 24.34 -7.84 -20.29
N LEU A 112 23.27 -7.31 -20.87
CA LEU A 112 23.27 -6.83 -22.26
C LEU A 112 24.20 -5.62 -22.43
N ASN A 113 24.16 -4.67 -21.51
CA ASN A 113 25.03 -3.49 -21.54
C ASN A 113 26.51 -3.89 -21.45
N ASN A 114 26.86 -4.77 -20.51
CA ASN A 114 28.21 -5.29 -20.35
C ASN A 114 28.70 -6.13 -21.56
N ALA A 115 27.79 -6.80 -22.27
CA ALA A 115 28.12 -7.55 -23.48
C ALA A 115 28.33 -6.63 -24.71
N GLY A 116 27.61 -5.50 -24.78
CA GLY A 116 27.76 -4.51 -25.85
C GLY A 116 28.96 -3.56 -25.69
N LEU A 117 29.52 -3.49 -24.48
CA LEU A 117 30.75 -2.75 -24.15
C LEU A 117 32.04 -3.56 -24.39
N ARG A 118 31.94 -4.82 -24.83
CA ARG A 118 33.08 -5.67 -25.19
C ARG A 118 33.40 -5.62 -26.68
#